data_AF-A0A0F9F7J3-F1
#
_entry.id   AF-A0A0F9F7J3-F1
#
_cell.length_a   1.000
_cell.length_b   1.000
_cell.length_c   1.000
_cell.angle_alpha   90.00
_cell.angle_beta   90.00
_cell.angle_gamma   90.00
#
_symmetry.space_group_name_H-M   'P 1'
#
loop_
_entity.id
_entity.type
_entity.pdbx_description
1 polymer ?
#
loop_
_entity_poly.entity_id
_entity_poly.type
_entity_poly.pdbx_seq_one_letter_code
_entity_poly.pdbx_strand_id
1 'polypeptide(L)'
;FDGQIAKYNSERNILATKIEEPFLSAGKKLGWENHQPQGFGFNLRLIEFVLKHKCVLIINVISWKCTLFVKSDVLKQFLENNSCDYKIRNTVLKVIAKDICIDYHPKVAA
;
A
#
# COMPACT_ATOMS: atom_id res chain seq x y z
N PHE A 1 3.44 -2.72 13.47
CA PHE A 1 2.23 -3.44 13.01
C PHE A 1 2.65 -4.84 12.62
N ASP A 2 2.40 -5.88 13.42
CA ASP A 2 2.71 -7.31 13.13
C ASP A 2 3.99 -7.55 12.29
N GLY A 3 5.15 -7.09 12.79
CA GLY A 3 6.45 -7.21 12.11
C GLY A 3 6.74 -6.18 11.00
N GLN A 4 5.73 -5.53 10.42
CA GLN A 4 5.88 -4.42 9.49
C GLN A 4 6.08 -3.10 10.26
N ILE A 5 7.19 -2.42 9.95
CA ILE A 5 7.54 -1.12 10.54
C ILE A 5 6.79 -0.01 9.78
N ALA A 6 6.08 0.83 10.53
CA ALA A 6 5.48 2.05 10.00
C ALA A 6 5.67 3.18 11.01
N LYS A 7 5.82 4.40 10.50
CA LYS A 7 6.00 5.63 11.29
C LYS A 7 4.87 6.60 10.96
N TYR A 8 4.13 7.03 11.97
CA TYR A 8 3.07 8.02 11.83
C TYR A 8 3.59 9.41 12.18
N ASN A 9 3.34 10.38 11.31
CA ASN A 9 3.51 11.80 11.57
C ASN A 9 2.11 12.44 11.67
N SER A 10 1.72 12.84 12.88
CA SER A 10 0.41 13.43 13.17
C SER A 10 0.27 14.84 12.60
N GLU A 11 1.34 15.64 12.59
CA GLU A 11 1.31 17.02 12.09
C GLU A 11 0.98 17.09 10.60
N ARG A 12 1.55 16.15 9.82
CA ARG A 12 1.33 16.05 8.37
C ARG A 12 0.23 15.06 8.00
N ASN A 13 -0.33 14.36 8.99
CA ASN A 13 -1.27 13.26 8.83
C ASN A 13 -0.82 12.20 7.81
N ILE A 14 0.40 11.69 8.01
CA ILE A 14 1.05 10.72 7.11
C ILE A 14 1.47 9.49 7.88
N LEU A 15 1.14 8.31 7.37
CA LEU A 15 1.73 7.04 7.80
C LEU A 15 2.72 6.56 6.74
N ALA A 16 4.00 6.44 7.09
CA ALA A 16 5.03 5.96 6.19
C ALA A 16 5.45 4.53 6.54
N THR A 17 5.58 3.67 5.53
CA THR A 17 6.08 2.30 5.67
C THR A 17 7.08 1.96 4.57
N LYS A 18 7.71 0.80 4.70
CA LYS A 18 8.67 0.26 3.74
C LYS A 18 8.20 -1.13 3.32
N ILE A 19 8.40 -1.43 2.05
CA ILE A 19 8.27 -2.78 1.50
C ILE A 19 9.54 -3.10 0.72
N GLU A 20 10.01 -4.34 0.84
CA GLU A 20 11.22 -4.78 0.14
C GLU A 20 10.98 -4.84 -1.37
N GLU A 21 9.92 -5.55 -1.78
CA GLU A 21 9.56 -5.75 -3.17
C GLU A 21 8.03 -5.85 -3.38
N PRO A 22 7.53 -5.59 -4.59
CA PRO A 22 6.13 -5.78 -4.94
C PRO A 22 5.78 -7.24 -5.24
N PHE A 23 4.50 -7.57 -5.03
CA PHE A 23 3.89 -8.82 -5.47
C PHE A 23 3.54 -8.73 -6.96
N LEU A 24 4.48 -9.08 -7.83
CA LEU A 24 4.31 -8.97 -9.29
C LEU A 24 3.13 -9.79 -9.85
N SER A 25 2.71 -10.84 -9.14
CA SER A 25 1.58 -11.71 -9.52
C SER A 25 0.31 -11.49 -8.70
N ALA A 26 0.25 -10.44 -7.86
CA ALA A 26 -0.89 -10.18 -6.97
C ALA A 26 -2.22 -10.15 -7.71
N GLY A 27 -2.33 -9.34 -8.77
CA GLY A 27 -3.59 -9.21 -9.50
C GLY A 27 -4.10 -10.50 -10.10
N LYS A 28 -3.23 -11.30 -10.69
CA LYS A 28 -3.61 -12.63 -11.18
C LYS A 28 -4.13 -13.53 -10.06
N LYS A 29 -3.50 -13.52 -8.88
CA LYS A 29 -3.88 -14.37 -7.74
C LYS A 29 -5.17 -13.90 -7.06
N LEU A 30 -5.46 -12.60 -7.13
CA LEU A 30 -6.65 -11.98 -6.53
C LEU A 30 -7.81 -11.84 -7.53
N GLY A 31 -7.63 -12.27 -8.78
CA GLY A 31 -8.66 -12.23 -9.82
C GLY A 31 -8.93 -10.83 -10.37
N TRP A 32 -7.95 -9.91 -10.30
CA TRP A 32 -8.05 -8.60 -10.92
C TRP A 32 -8.05 -8.77 -12.45
N GLU A 33 -9.06 -8.22 -13.14
CA GLU A 33 -9.30 -8.44 -14.58
C GLU A 33 -8.11 -8.03 -15.45
N ASN A 34 -7.36 -7.01 -14.99
CA ASN A 34 -6.12 -6.60 -15.62
C ASN A 34 -4.99 -7.57 -15.24
N HIS A 35 -4.28 -8.11 -16.22
CA HIS A 35 -3.17 -9.06 -16.03
C HIS A 35 -1.89 -8.40 -15.46
N GLN A 36 -1.98 -7.19 -14.89
CA GLN A 36 -0.84 -6.32 -14.56
C GLN A 36 -0.86 -5.50 -13.24
N PRO A 37 -1.75 -5.64 -12.25
CA PRO A 37 -1.52 -4.89 -11.02
C PRO A 37 -0.53 -5.66 -10.13
N GLN A 38 0.72 -5.21 -10.23
CA GLN A 38 1.74 -5.38 -9.20
C GLN A 38 1.14 -4.87 -7.89
N GLY A 39 1.20 -5.68 -6.83
CA GLY A 39 0.56 -5.36 -5.56
C GLY A 39 1.56 -5.08 -4.45
N PHE A 40 1.11 -4.37 -3.42
CA PHE A 40 1.85 -4.12 -2.19
C PHE A 40 1.11 -4.75 -1.02
N GLY A 41 1.77 -5.66 -0.30
CA GLY A 41 1.18 -6.37 0.83
C GLY A 41 1.35 -5.61 2.14
N PHE A 42 0.25 -5.41 2.86
CA PHE A 42 0.21 -4.72 4.15
C PHE A 42 -0.51 -5.54 5.21
N ASN A 43 -0.05 -5.42 6.45
CA ASN A 43 -0.80 -5.97 7.58
C ASN A 43 -2.14 -5.25 7.75
N LEU A 44 -3.20 -6.00 8.09
CA LEU A 44 -4.55 -5.46 8.26
C LEU A 44 -4.58 -4.23 9.18
N ARG A 45 -3.90 -4.30 10.33
CA ARG A 45 -3.84 -3.21 11.31
C ARG A 45 -3.27 -1.90 10.73
N LEU A 46 -2.36 -1.99 9.75
CA LEU A 46 -1.80 -0.81 9.10
C LEU A 46 -2.86 -0.14 8.22
N ILE A 47 -3.59 -0.94 7.43
CA ILE A 47 -4.69 -0.45 6.60
C ILE A 47 -5.81 0.15 7.45
N GLU A 48 -6.22 -0.54 8.51
CA GLU A 48 -7.21 -0.04 9.46
C GLU A 48 -6.79 1.29 10.08
N PHE A 49 -5.50 1.45 10.42
CA PHE A 49 -4.97 2.71 10.91
C PHE A 49 -5.14 3.83 9.89
N VAL A 50 -4.76 3.60 8.63
CA VAL A 50 -4.87 4.58 7.55
C VAL A 50 -6.32 5.04 7.36
N LEU A 51 -7.25 4.08 7.34
CA LEU A 51 -8.68 4.35 7.16
C LEU A 51 -9.28 5.08 8.37
N LYS A 52 -8.95 4.65 9.59
CA LYS A 52 -9.44 5.25 10.84
C LYS A 52 -8.97 6.70 11.00
N HIS A 53 -7.70 6.96 10.72
CA HIS A 53 -7.09 8.29 10.87
C HIS A 53 -7.22 9.16 9.62
N LYS A 54 -7.81 8.63 8.54
CA LYS A 54 -7.96 9.29 7.24
C LYS A 54 -6.65 9.90 6.74
N CYS A 55 -5.54 9.20 6.97
CA CYS A 55 -4.20 9.71 6.69
C CYS A 55 -3.71 9.29 5.30
N VAL A 56 -2.63 9.91 4.82
CA VAL A 56 -1.97 9.48 3.58
C VAL A 56 -1.00 8.35 3.93
N LEU A 57 -1.07 7.25 3.17
CA LEU A 57 -0.11 6.17 3.27
C LEU A 57 1.05 6.42 2.30
N ILE A 58 2.26 6.57 2.82
CA ILE A 58 3.51 6.62 2.06
C ILE A 58 4.17 5.25 2.06
N ILE A 59 4.52 4.77 0.88
CA ILE A 59 5.10 3.44 0.65
C ILE A 59 6.46 3.64 0.00
N ASN A 60 7.54 3.27 0.69
CA ASN A 60 8.87 3.23 0.12
C ASN A 60 9.15 1.82 -0.40
N VAL A 61 9.33 1.69 -1.72
CA VAL A 61 9.58 0.40 -2.38
C VAL A 61 11.08 0.27 -2.63
N ILE A 62 11.74 -0.58 -1.84
CA ILE A 62 13.21 -0.66 -1.81
C ILE A 62 13.75 -1.16 -3.15
N SER A 63 13.20 -2.25 -3.69
CA SER A 63 13.64 -2.83 -4.97
C SER A 63 13.52 -1.87 -6.17
N TRP A 64 12.58 -0.92 -6.11
CA TRP A 64 12.33 0.04 -7.18
C TRP A 64 12.94 1.41 -6.93
N LYS A 65 13.51 1.65 -5.74
CA LYS A 65 14.07 2.96 -5.33
C LYS A 65 13.07 4.11 -5.53
N CYS A 66 11.79 3.86 -5.26
CA CYS A 66 10.74 4.87 -5.40
C CYS A 66 9.91 5.02 -4.12
N THR A 67 9.28 6.18 -4.01
CA THR A 67 8.31 6.49 -2.97
C THR A 67 6.97 6.74 -3.62
N LEU A 68 5.96 6.02 -3.14
CA LEU A 68 4.59 6.12 -3.60
C LEU A 68 3.72 6.66 -2.48
N PHE A 69 2.58 7.25 -2.83
CA PHE A 69 1.55 7.56 -1.84
C PHE A 69 0.16 7.20 -2.33
N VAL A 70 -0.71 6.86 -1.38
CA VAL A 70 -2.14 6.64 -1.61
C VAL A 70 -2.93 7.35 -0.51
N LYS A 71 -3.99 8.04 -0.92
CA LYS A 71 -4.90 8.71 0.01
C LYS A 71 -5.89 7.72 0.61
N SER A 72 -6.35 7.99 1.83
CA SER A 72 -7.26 7.08 2.56
C SER A 72 -8.60 6.84 1.84
N ASP A 73 -9.14 7.83 1.14
CA ASP A 73 -10.38 7.75 0.34
C ASP A 73 -10.21 6.83 -0.88
N VAL A 74 -9.12 7.03 -1.64
CA VAL A 74 -8.76 6.17 -2.78
C VAL A 74 -8.53 4.73 -2.32
N LEU A 75 -7.79 4.57 -1.21
CA LEU A 75 -7.55 3.26 -0.61
C LEU A 75 -8.86 2.58 -0.19
N LYS A 76 -9.76 3.32 0.47
CA LYS A 76 -11.06 2.79 0.89
C LYS A 76 -11.87 2.31 -0.31
N GLN A 77 -12.00 3.15 -1.33
CA GLN A 77 -12.75 2.82 -2.55
C GLN A 77 -12.16 1.60 -3.25
N PHE A 78 -10.83 1.46 -3.29
CA PHE A 78 -10.20 0.28 -3.86
C PHE A 78 -10.56 -1.00 -3.10
N LEU A 79 -10.47 -0.99 -1.76
CA LEU A 79 -10.76 -2.14 -0.90
C LEU A 79 -12.24 -2.56 -0.93
N GLU A 80 -13.16 -1.63 -1.17
CA GLU A 80 -14.60 -1.92 -1.28
C GLU A 80 -14.96 -2.56 -2.63
N ASN A 81 -14.18 -2.27 -3.68
CA ASN A 81 -14.47 -2.71 -5.04
C ASN A 81 -13.64 -3.92 -5.51
N ASN A 82 -12.65 -4.36 -4.73
CA ASN A 82 -11.72 -5.40 -5.14
C ASN A 82 -11.47 -6.44 -4.06
N SER A 83 -11.20 -7.68 -4.48
CA SER A 83 -10.61 -8.70 -3.61
C SER A 83 -9.17 -8.32 -3.26
N CYS A 84 -8.87 -8.15 -1.96
CA CYS A 84 -7.56 -7.70 -1.50
C CYS A 84 -6.89 -8.65 -0.51
N ASP A 85 -7.55 -9.74 -0.13
CA ASP A 85 -7.07 -10.63 0.93
C ASP A 85 -6.12 -11.67 0.35
N TYR A 86 -4.85 -11.58 0.74
CA TYR A 86 -3.82 -12.49 0.31
C TYR A 86 -3.28 -13.29 1.49
N LYS A 87 -3.56 -14.59 1.50
CA LYS A 87 -3.13 -15.50 2.57
C LYS A 87 -1.70 -15.99 2.32
N ILE A 88 -0.82 -15.74 3.28
CA ILE A 88 0.55 -16.29 3.31
C ILE A 88 0.70 -17.10 4.59
N ARG A 89 0.78 -18.42 4.44
CA ARG A 89 0.84 -19.35 5.59
C ARG A 89 -0.34 -19.10 6.55
N ASN A 90 -0.05 -18.60 7.75
CA ASN A 90 -1.03 -18.30 8.80
C ASN A 90 -1.37 -16.81 8.92
N THR A 91 -0.87 -15.96 8.02
CA THR A 91 -1.10 -14.52 8.02
C THR A 91 -1.92 -14.10 6.80
N VAL A 92 -2.85 -13.17 6.98
CA VAL A 92 -3.57 -12.53 5.88
C VAL A 92 -3.00 -11.12 5.70
N LEU A 93 -2.54 -10.83 4.50
CA LEU A 93 -2.15 -9.49 4.07
C LEU A 93 -3.30 -8.86 3.27
N LYS A 94 -3.46 -7.55 3.41
CA LYS A 94 -4.23 -6.73 2.48
C LYS A 94 -3.29 -6.29 1.38
N VAL A 95 -3.57 -6.71 0.15
CA VAL A 95 -2.79 -6.34 -1.03
C VAL A 95 -3.50 -5.23 -1.77
N ILE A 96 -2.80 -4.13 -1.98
CA ILE A 96 -3.28 -2.98 -2.75
C ILE A 96 -2.54 -2.93 -4.07
N ALA A 97 -3.21 -2.52 -5.13
CA ALA A 97 -2.57 -2.41 -6.44
C ALA A 97 -1.65 -1.17 -6.53
N LYS A 98 -0.60 -1.24 -7.36
CA LYS A 98 0.29 -0.10 -7.61
C LYS A 98 -0.44 1.06 -8.27
N ASP A 99 -1.40 0.78 -9.14
CA ASP A 99 -2.11 1.76 -9.97
C ASP A 99 -2.92 2.79 -9.18
N ILE A 100 -3.37 2.46 -7.97
CA ILE A 100 -4.01 3.42 -7.06
C ILE A 100 -3.01 4.34 -6.34
N CYS A 101 -1.72 4.09 -6.51
CA CYS A 101 -0.65 4.88 -5.90
C CYS A 101 -0.09 5.90 -6.89
N ILE A 102 0.36 7.05 -6.38
CA ILE A 102 0.98 8.11 -7.16
C ILE A 102 2.47 8.16 -6.83
N ASP A 103 3.31 8.27 -7.86
CA ASP A 103 4.76 8.48 -7.70
C ASP A 103 5.05 9.83 -7.04
N TYR A 104 5.74 9.80 -5.90
CA TYR A 104 6.31 10.98 -5.29
C TYR A 104 7.69 11.23 -5.89
N HIS A 105 7.75 12.10 -6.90
CA HIS A 105 9.01 12.72 -7.29
C HIS A 105 9.19 13.98 -6.45
N PRO A 106 10.10 14.01 -5.46
CA PRO A 106 10.52 15.29 -4.93
C PRO A 106 11.07 16.08 -6.12
N LYS A 107 10.42 17.19 -6.48
CA LYS A 107 11.03 18.14 -7.41
C LYS A 107 12.39 18.46 -6.81
N VAL A 108 13.44 18.03 -7.50
CA VAL A 108 14.80 18.52 -7.23
C VAL A 108 14.66 20.03 -7.42
N ALA A 109 14.76 20.78 -6.33
CA ALA A 109 14.98 22.21 -6.43
C ALA A 109 16.34 22.36 -7.11
N ALA A 110 16.31 22.64 -8.41
CA ALA A 110 17.45 23.07 -9.18
C ALA A 110 17.85 24.48 -8.77
#